data_AF-A0A1H8KG08-F1
#
_entry.id   AF-A0A1H8KG08-F1
#
_cell.length_a   1.000
_cell.length_b   1.000
_cell.length_c   1.000
_cell.angle_alpha   90.00
_cell.angle_beta   90.00
_cell.angle_gamma   90.00
#
_symmetry.space_group_name_H-M   'P 1'
#
loop_
_entity.id
_entity.type
_entity.pdbx_description
1 polymer ?
#
loop_
_entity_poly.entity_id
_entity_poly.type
_entity_poly.pdbx_seq_one_letter_code
_entity_poly.pdbx_strand_id
1 'polypeptide(L)' 'MVSLEEMRKAEGHRISIVYTNGESAEYDCSYYMQSEDEDEEAAIFIDEHYIAEQPDIESITILD' A
#
# COMPACT_ATOMS: atom_id res chain seq x y z
N MET A 1 -1.12 9.05 7.06
CA MET A 1 -0.55 7.70 7.06
C MET A 1 -1.71 6.75 7.05
N VAL A 2 -1.79 5.91 6.02
CA VAL A 2 -2.88 4.96 5.82
C VAL A 2 -2.96 3.93 6.96
N SER A 3 -4.15 3.41 7.24
CA SER A 3 -4.31 2.36 8.25
C SER A 3 -3.91 0.98 7.72
N LEU A 4 -3.43 0.09 8.59
CA LEU A 4 -3.13 -1.31 8.25
C LEU A 4 -4.36 -2.04 7.70
N GLU A 5 -5.56 -1.71 8.19
CA GLU A 5 -6.80 -2.31 7.71
C GLU A 5 -7.09 -1.92 6.25
N GLU A 6 -6.83 -0.67 5.88
CA GLU A 6 -6.96 -0.21 4.49
C GLU A 6 -5.92 -0.87 3.58
N MET A 7 -4.66 -0.98 4.03
CA MET A 7 -3.62 -1.69 3.28
C MET A 7 -3.97 -3.17 3.08
N ARG A 8 -4.48 -3.84 4.12
CA ARG A 8 -4.90 -5.25 4.03
C ARG A 8 -6.08 -5.44 3.07
N LYS A 9 -7.03 -4.50 3.03
CA LYS A 9 -8.16 -4.53 2.10
C LYS A 9 -7.74 -4.31 0.65
N ALA A 10 -6.60 -3.68 0.41
CA ALA A 10 -6.08 -3.43 -0.92
C ALA A 10 -5.57 -4.70 -1.62
N GLU A 11 -5.15 -5.72 -0.86
CA GLU A 11 -4.59 -6.95 -1.41
C GLU A 11 -5.52 -7.61 -2.44
N GLY A 12 -5.00 -7.88 -3.63
CA GLY A 12 -5.72 -8.53 -4.72
C GLY A 12 -6.63 -7.60 -5.54
N HIS A 13 -6.58 -6.29 -5.29
CA HIS A 13 -7.40 -5.29 -5.99
C HIS A 13 -6.55 -4.30 -6.78
N ARG A 14 -7.15 -3.71 -7.83
CA ARG A 14 -6.63 -2.49 -8.42
C ARG A 14 -6.88 -1.32 -7.49
N ILE A 15 -5.85 -0.52 -7.22
CA ILE A 15 -5.89 0.57 -6.27
C ILE A 15 -5.32 1.86 -6.84
N SER A 16 -5.76 2.99 -6.29
CA SER A 16 -5.11 4.30 -6.42
C SER A 16 -4.41 4.64 -5.12
N ILE A 17 -3.12 4.95 -5.19
CA ILE A 17 -2.30 5.38 -4.05
C ILE A 17 -2.05 6.87 -4.17
N VAL A 18 -2.24 7.59 -3.06
CA VAL A 18 -1.68 8.93 -2.86
C VAL A 18 -0.53 8.81 -1.88
N TYR A 19 0.66 9.24 -2.30
CA TYR A 19 1.87 9.24 -1.48
C TYR A 19 1.99 10.52 -0.67
N THR A 20 2.73 10.47 0.44
CA THR A 20 2.94 11.64 1.33
C THR A 20 3.71 12.78 0.67
N ASN A 21 4.40 12.50 -0.44
CA ASN A 21 5.06 13.51 -1.26
C ASN A 21 4.11 14.21 -2.25
N GLY A 22 2.83 13.82 -2.28
CA GLY A 22 1.79 14.36 -3.16
C GLY A 22 1.70 13.70 -4.54
N GLU A 23 2.59 12.74 -4.85
CA GLU A 23 2.45 11.92 -6.06
C GLU A 23 1.27 10.95 -5.92
N SER A 24 0.66 10.60 -7.04
CA SER A 24 -0.40 9.59 -7.06
C SER A 24 -0.35 8.78 -8.34
N ALA A 25 -0.70 7.50 -8.21
CA ALA A 25 -0.70 6.56 -9.31
C ALA A 25 -1.64 5.39 -9.01
N GLU A 26 -2.03 4.68 -10.06
CA GLU A 26 -2.84 3.47 -9.98
C GLU A 26 -1.95 2.24 -10.16
N TYR A 27 -2.20 1.20 -9.38
CA TYR A 27 -1.42 -0.02 -9.35
C TYR A 27 -2.30 -1.25 -9.12
N ASP A 28 -1.79 -2.41 -9.51
CA ASP A 28 -2.34 -3.69 -9.06
C ASP A 28 -1.66 -4.09 -7.74
N CYS A 29 -2.42 -4.15 -6.65
CA CYS A 29 -1.91 -4.58 -5.36
C CYS A 29 -1.88 -6.11 -5.29
N SER A 30 -0.68 -6.68 -5.33
CA SER A 30 -0.49 -8.13 -5.36
C SER A 30 -0.52 -8.76 -3.98
N TYR A 31 0.06 -8.09 -2.98
CA TYR A 31 0.25 -8.66 -1.65
C TYR A 31 0.41 -7.58 -0.58
N TYR A 32 -0.21 -7.78 0.59
CA TYR A 32 0.02 -7.00 1.80
C TYR A 32 0.95 -7.75 2.75
N MET A 33 2.01 -7.06 3.20
CA MET A 33 2.96 -7.58 4.17
C MET A 33 2.88 -6.77 5.46
N GLN A 34 2.63 -7.48 6.56
CA GLN A 34 2.82 -6.97 7.92
C GLN A 34 4.00 -7.70 8.53
N SER A 35 5.07 -6.98 8.87
CA SER A 35 6.23 -7.58 9.52
C SER A 35 5.89 -8.05 10.94
N GLU A 36 6.51 -9.15 11.36
CA GLU A 36 6.38 -9.68 12.73
C GLU A 36 7.29 -8.92 13.72
N ASP A 37 8.32 -8.25 13.22
CA ASP A 37 9.18 -7.35 13.99
C ASP A 37 8.54 -5.97 14.13
N GLU A 38 8.44 -5.47 15.37
CA GLU A 38 7.86 -4.15 15.68
C GLU A 38 8.68 -2.98 15.11
N ASP A 39 9.91 -3.24 14.65
CA ASP A 39 10.81 -2.25 14.04
C ASP A 39 10.67 -2.16 12.50
N GLU A 40 9.90 -3.06 11.88
CA GLU A 40 9.66 -3.05 10.44
C GLU A 40 8.27 -2.50 10.09
N GLU A 41 8.23 -1.62 9.09
CA GLU A 41 6.99 -0.99 8.63
C GLU A 41 6.18 -1.93 7.74
N ALA A 42 4.85 -1.86 7.82
CA ALA A 42 3.99 -2.60 6.91
C ALA A 42 4.15 -2.08 5.47
N ALA A 43 3.97 -2.95 4.48
CA ALA A 43 4.13 -2.60 3.07
C ALA A 43 3.12 -3.31 2.18
N ILE A 44 2.90 -2.74 1.00
CA ILE A 44 2.18 -3.40 -0.10
C ILE A 44 3.08 -3.57 -1.31
N PHE A 45 2.91 -4.70 -1.99
CA PHE A 45 3.58 -5.00 -3.24
C PHE A 45 2.66 -4.60 -4.38
N ILE A 46 3.11 -3.61 -5.14
CA ILE A 46 2.38 -2.99 -6.24
C ILE A 46 3.07 -3.30 -7.56
N ASP A 47 2.29 -3.72 -8.54
CA ASP A 47 2.77 -4.32 -9.78
C ASP A 47 3.79 -5.46 -9.50
N GLU A 48 4.58 -5.87 -10.50
CA GLU A 48 5.49 -7.02 -10.34
C GLU A 48 6.76 -6.71 -9.53
N HIS A 49 7.11 -5.43 -9.30
CA HIS A 49 8.45 -5.06 -8.82
C HIS A 49 8.52 -3.88 -7.84
N TYR A 50 7.38 -3.26 -7.48
CA TYR A 50 7.40 -2.09 -6.59
C TYR A 50 6.86 -2.44 -5.21
N ILE A 51 7.40 -1.75 -4.20
CA ILE A 51 6.99 -1.85 -2.81
C ILE A 51 6.64 -0.44 -2.36
N ALA A 52 5.50 -0.28 -1.72
CA ALA A 52 5.11 0.96 -1.06
C ALA A 52 4.98 0.70 0.45
N GLU A 53 5.83 1.37 1.23
CA GLU A 53 5.82 1.29 2.68
C GLU A 53 4.70 2.16 3.25
N GLN A 54 4.08 1.72 4.35
CA GLN A 54 3.02 2.44 5.05
C GLN A 54 3.33 3.92 5.30
N PRO A 55 4.53 4.33 5.78
CA PRO A 55 4.84 5.73 6.02
C PRO A 55 4.83 6.60 4.77
N ASP A 56 5.07 6.01 3.59
CA ASP A 56 5.05 6.72 2.31
C ASP A 56 3.64 6.88 1.75
N ILE A 57 2.66 6.15 2.29
CA ILE A 57 1.29 6.13 1.80
C ILE A 57 0.42 7.08 2.64
N GLU A 58 -0.11 8.10 1.97
CA GLU A 58 -1.11 9.00 2.56
C GLU A 58 -2.49 8.32 2.62
N SER A 59 -2.93 7.76 1.49
CA SER A 59 -4.22 7.06 1.37
C SER A 59 -4.24 6.05 0.23
N ILE A 60 -5.15 5.06 0.33
CA ILE A 60 -5.41 4.04 -0.70
C ILE A 60 -6.90 4.05 -1.03
N THR A 61 -7.25 4.03 -2.32
CA THR A 61 -8.62 3.85 -2.81
C THR A 61 -8.70 2.60 -3.67
N ILE A 62 -9.61 1.68 -3.37
CA ILE A 62 -9.90 0.51 -4.20
C ILE A 62 -10.74 0.95 -5.41
N LEU A 63 -10.33 0.54 -6.62
CA LEU A 63 -10.96 0.92 -7.89
C LEU A 63 -11.86 -0.17 -8.49
N ASP A 64 -11.85 -1.37 -7.91
CA ASP A 64 -12.73 -2.50 -8.25
C ASP A 64 -14.15 -2.36 -7.67
#